data_AF-A0A935H8S5-F1
#
_entry.id   AF-A0A935H8S5-F1
#
_cell.length_a   1.000
_cell.length_b   1.000
_cell.length_c   1.000
_cell.angle_alpha   90.00
_cell.angle_beta   90.00
_cell.angle_gamma   90.00
#
_symmetry.space_group_name_H-M   'P 1'
#
loop_
_entity.id
_entity.type
_entity.pdbx_description
1 polymer ?
#
loop_
_entity_poly.entity_id
_entity_poly.type
_entity_poly.pdbx_seq_one_letter_code
_entity_poly.pdbx_strand_id
1 'polypeptide(L)' 'MTKNELNNWSSAIATRIADEWSGATDFPNDAKLLRVALKRMLRNDSMVVASFIGSGIIRKLF' A
#
# COMPACT_ATOMS: atom_id res chain seq x y z
N MET A 1 -15.34 2.36 -6.20
CA MET A 1 -14.62 1.32 -5.45
C MET A 1 -15.43 0.98 -4.21
N THR A 2 -15.79 -0.29 -4.02
CA THR A 2 -16.48 -0.76 -2.82
C THR A 2 -15.56 -0.72 -1.60
N LYS A 3 -16.13 -0.78 -0.38
CA LYS A 3 -15.36 -0.80 0.87
C LYS A 3 -14.36 -1.97 0.94
N ASN A 4 -14.75 -3.13 0.42
CA ASN A 4 -13.91 -4.33 0.40
C ASN A 4 -12.76 -4.18 -0.61
N GLU A 5 -13.04 -3.69 -1.81
CA GLU A 5 -12.00 -3.38 -2.80
C GLU A 5 -11.02 -2.33 -2.26
N LEU A 6 -11.53 -1.26 -1.63
CA LEU A 6 -10.71 -0.22 -1.03
C LEU A 6 -9.78 -0.79 0.03
N ASN A 7 -10.29 -1.66 0.90
CA ASN A 7 -9.47 -2.32 1.90
C ASN A 7 -8.38 -3.22 1.29
N ASN A 8 -8.73 -3.99 0.25
CA ASN A 8 -7.80 -4.89 -0.43
C ASN A 8 -6.69 -4.10 -1.14
N TRP A 9 -7.06 -3.09 -1.92
CA TRP A 9 -6.10 -2.22 -2.61
C TRP A 9 -5.23 -1.43 -1.64
N SER A 10 -5.81 -0.86 -0.58
CA SER A 10 -5.04 -0.18 0.47
C SER A 10 -3.99 -1.10 1.09
N SER A 11 -4.36 -2.37 1.33
CA SER A 11 -3.45 -3.37 1.89
C SER A 11 -2.34 -3.74 0.90
N ALA A 12 -2.67 -3.91 -0.38
CA ALA A 12 -1.69 -4.24 -1.42
C ALA A 12 -0.69 -3.11 -1.63
N ILE A 13 -1.17 -1.87 -1.78
CA ILE A 13 -0.33 -0.67 -1.99
C ILE A 13 0.59 -0.46 -0.80
N ALA A 14 0.04 -0.51 0.41
CA ALA A 14 0.84 -0.36 1.62
C ALA A 14 1.92 -1.43 1.75
N THR A 15 1.63 -2.68 1.36
CA THR A 15 2.61 -3.76 1.36
C THR A 15 3.72 -3.48 0.35
N ARG A 16 3.35 -3.13 -0.89
CA ARG A 16 4.31 -2.87 -1.95
C ARG A 16 5.27 -1.72 -1.61
N ILE A 17 4.75 -0.58 -1.17
CA ILE A 17 5.56 0.58 -0.80
C ILE A 17 6.48 0.25 0.39
N ALA A 18 5.95 -0.40 1.42
CA ALA A 18 6.73 -0.71 2.61
C ALA A 18 7.83 -1.75 2.35
N ASP A 19 7.57 -2.72 1.47
CA ASP A 19 8.51 -3.79 1.16
C ASP A 19 9.59 -3.35 0.16
N GLU A 20 9.28 -2.41 -0.72
CA GLU A 20 10.26 -1.81 -1.65
C GLU A 20 11.02 -0.62 -1.06
N TRP A 21 10.63 -0.15 0.14
CA TRP A 21 11.39 0.88 0.82
C TRP A 21 12.82 0.40 1.06
N SER A 22 13.82 1.16 0.61
CA SER A 22 15.23 0.77 0.65
C SER A 22 15.74 0.43 2.06
N GLY A 23 15.13 1.01 3.10
CA GLY A 23 15.44 0.70 4.50
C GLY A 23 14.78 -0.57 5.05
N ALA A 24 13.93 -1.26 4.28
CA ALA A 24 13.14 -2.38 4.81
C ALA A 24 14.00 -3.56 5.26
N THR A 25 15.13 -3.80 4.60
CA THR A 25 16.08 -4.86 4.97
C THR A 25 16.78 -4.55 6.29
N ASP A 26 17.22 -3.30 6.48
CA ASP A 26 17.96 -2.88 7.67
C ASP A 26 17.02 -2.59 8.86
N PHE A 27 15.78 -2.18 8.57
CA PHE A 27 14.78 -1.75 9.55
C PHE A 27 13.43 -2.47 9.36
N PRO A 28 13.36 -3.79 9.59
CA PRO A 28 12.17 -4.59 9.31
C PRO A 28 10.96 -4.21 10.17
N ASN A 29 11.18 -3.66 11.37
CA ASN A 29 10.10 -3.19 12.23
C ASN A 29 9.52 -1.86 11.74
N ASP A 30 10.36 -0.98 11.20
CA ASP A 30 9.92 0.30 10.62
C ASP A 30 9.13 0.07 9.34
N ALA A 31 9.56 -0.89 8.50
CA ALA A 31 8.79 -1.33 7.35
C ALA A 31 7.39 -1.85 7.74
N LYS A 32 7.28 -2.63 8.82
CA LYS A 32 5.98 -3.07 9.34
C LYS A 32 5.12 -1.90 9.80
N LEU A 33 5.71 -0.94 10.53
CA LEU A 33 4.99 0.27 10.98
C LEU A 33 4.52 1.11 9.79
N LEU A 34 5.39 1.29 8.78
CA LEU A 34 5.09 2.00 7.54
C LEU A 34 3.91 1.34 6.80
N ARG A 35 3.92 0.00 6.68
CA ARG A 35 2.80 -0.75 6.09
C ARG A 35 1.48 -0.49 6.81
N VAL A 36 1.48 -0.52 8.15
CA VAL A 36 0.28 -0.27 8.95
C VAL A 36 -0.20 1.18 8.79
N ALA A 37 0.70 2.15 8.83
CA ALA A 37 0.40 3.57 8.68
C ALA A 37 -0.22 3.86 7.30
N LEU A 38 0.45 3.41 6.22
CA LEU A 38 -0.04 3.57 4.85
C LEU A 38 -1.40 2.94 4.66
N LYS A 39 -1.61 1.70 5.13
CA LYS A 39 -2.92 1.03 5.01
C LYS A 39 -4.03 1.82 5.71
N ARG A 40 -3.77 2.38 6.89
CA ARG A 40 -4.75 3.19 7.63
C ARG A 40 -5.10 4.48 6.89
N MET A 41 -4.11 5.16 6.31
CA MET A 41 -4.32 6.37 5.51
C MET A 41 -5.14 6.06 4.25
N LEU A 42 -4.73 5.04 3.49
CA LEU A 42 -5.34 4.68 2.21
C LEU A 42 -6.78 4.17 2.35
N ARG A 43 -7.11 3.51 3.46
CA ARG A 43 -8.48 3.01 3.74
C ARG A 43 -9.54 4.10 3.79
N ASN A 44 -9.15 5.35 3.96
CA ASN A 44 -10.06 6.49 4.06
C ASN A 44 -10.07 7.35 2.79
N ASP A 45 -9.25 7.04 1.78
CA ASP A 45 -9.11 7.86 0.58
C ASP A 45 -9.10 7.02 -0.69
N SER A 46 -10.30 6.79 -1.23
CA SER A 46 -10.48 6.00 -2.46
C SER A 46 -9.87 6.64 -3.72
N MET A 47 -9.71 7.97 -3.73
CA MET A 47 -9.16 8.70 -4.87
C MET A 47 -7.63 8.54 -4.92
N VAL A 48 -6.97 8.63 -3.77
CA VAL A 48 -5.54 8.35 -3.65
C VAL A 48 -5.25 6.90 -4.01
N VAL A 49 -6.06 5.95 -3.53
CA VAL A 49 -5.92 4.53 -3.90
C VAL A 49 -6.07 4.32 -5.40
N ALA A 50 -7.06 4.95 -6.05
CA ALA A 50 -7.23 4.87 -7.50
C ALA A 50 -6.01 5.45 -8.25
N SER A 51 -5.43 6.54 -7.75
CA SER A 51 -4.24 7.17 -8.33
C SER A 51 -3.01 6.25 -8.25
N PHE A 52 -2.83 5.56 -7.12
CA PHE A 52 -1.78 4.54 -6.97
C PHE A 52 -1.98 3.33 -7.88
N ILE A 53 -3.22 2.88 -8.07
CA ILE A 53 -3.51 1.81 -9.04
C ILE A 53 -3.15 2.28 -10.45
N GLY A 54 -3.54 3.50 -10.82
CA GLY A 54 -3.26 4.10 -12.13
C GLY A 54 -1.78 4.35 -12.40
N SER A 55 -0.97 4.57 -11.37
CA SER A 55 0.49 4.72 -11.51
C SER A 55 1.21 3.39 -11.79
N GLY A 56 0.52 2.26 -11.65
CA GLY A 56 1.11 0.93 -11.82
C GLY A 56 1.95 0.48 -10.64
N ILE A 57 1.80 1.09 -9.46
CA ILE A 57 2.54 0.68 -8.25
C ILE A 57 2.24 -0.78 -7.90
N ILE A 58 0.99 -1.21 -8.12
CA ILE A 58 0.62 -2.63 -8.13
C ILE A 58 0.69 -3.11 -9.58
N ARG A 59 1.86 -3.59 -10.00
CA ARG A 59 1.90 -4.49 -11.16
C ARG A 59 1.37 -5.84 -10.72
N LYS A 60 0.27 -6.26 -11.33
CA LYS A 60 -0.16 -7.67 -11.32
C LYS A 60 1.04 -8.46 -11.86
N LEU A 61 1.67 -9.29 -11.02
CA LEU A 61 2.49 -10.39 -11.49
C LEU A 61 1.51 -11.31 -12.23
N PHE A 62 1.44 -11.15 -13.55
CA PHE A 62 0.76 -12.07 -14.45
C PHE A 62 1.72 -13.20 -14.81
#